data_AF-X1NYS4-F1
#
_entry.id   AF-X1NYS4-F1
#
_cell.length_a   1.000
_cell.length_b   1.000
_cell.length_c   1.000
_cell.angle_alpha   90.00
_cell.angle_beta   90.00
_cell.angle_gamma   90.00
#
_symmetry.space_group_name_H-M   'P 1'
#
loop_
_entity.id
_entity.type
_entity.pdbx_description
1 polymer ?
#
loop_
_entity_poly.entity_id
_entity_poly.type
_entity_poly.pdbx_seq_one_letter_code
_entity_poly.pdbx_strand_id
1 'polypeptide(L)'
;MPNGSESKEYTFPQYMTSTAKLAKAGDLLLDVSLSPAEFIDFPCGKVVPAKTTVKMLGLVGNTFYNGTVSGASYTQFVKLVKDRETLFDPDRAGLVFRGGRTDNDRDRFIPAFSVIGGVHQSAYGVNADIAETYMGKPLMFDPPLEFVSGEELLVYLNCAYDAAEDMLTTDIDFAAILNVKVE
;
A
#
# COMPACT_ATOMS: atom_id res chain seq x y z
N MET A 1 12.21 -23.27 12.47
CA MET A 1 11.03 -23.08 11.58
C MET A 1 10.87 -21.59 11.35
N PRO A 2 10.51 -21.13 10.15
CA PRO A 2 10.13 -19.74 9.93
C PRO A 2 9.08 -19.30 10.96
N ASN A 3 9.17 -18.07 11.46
CA ASN A 3 8.31 -17.49 12.51
C ASN A 3 8.40 -18.14 13.91
N GLY A 4 9.42 -18.97 14.19
CA GLY A 4 9.73 -19.40 15.56
C GLY A 4 10.37 -18.29 16.38
N SER A 5 10.28 -18.35 17.72
CA SER A 5 10.86 -17.34 18.63
C SER A 5 12.38 -17.17 18.51
N GLU A 6 13.08 -18.21 18.03
CA GLU A 6 14.52 -18.19 17.74
C GLU A 6 14.82 -18.24 16.24
N SER A 7 13.79 -18.06 15.39
CA SER A 7 13.96 -18.12 13.94
C SER A 7 14.64 -16.86 13.45
N LYS A 8 15.67 -17.03 12.62
CA LYS A 8 16.25 -15.94 11.84
C LYS A 8 15.45 -15.61 10.58
N GLU A 9 14.38 -16.36 10.32
CA GLU A 9 13.51 -16.17 9.16
C GLU A 9 12.07 -15.94 9.62
N TYR A 10 11.45 -14.88 9.11
CA TYR A 10 10.06 -14.56 9.42
C TYR A 10 9.33 -13.92 8.26
N THR A 11 8.01 -14.11 8.22
CA THR A 11 7.12 -13.55 7.19
C THR A 11 6.03 -12.74 7.86
N PHE A 12 5.84 -11.49 7.43
CA PHE A 12 4.87 -10.59 8.01
C PHE A 12 4.40 -9.51 7.01
N PRO A 13 3.20 -8.94 7.18
CA PRO A 13 2.79 -7.75 6.46
C PRO A 13 3.44 -6.51 7.09
N GLN A 14 4.24 -5.80 6.32
CA GLN A 14 4.78 -4.50 6.67
C GLN A 14 3.74 -3.43 6.32
N TYR A 15 2.95 -3.01 7.31
CA TYR A 15 2.01 -1.90 7.15
C TYR A 15 2.75 -0.57 7.10
N MET A 16 2.31 0.31 6.20
CA MET A 16 3.00 1.56 5.93
C MET A 16 2.02 2.72 5.72
N THR A 17 2.45 3.91 6.12
CA THR A 17 1.76 5.17 5.84
C THR A 17 2.78 6.23 5.44
N SER A 18 2.31 7.46 5.19
CA SER A 18 3.14 8.61 4.86
C SER A 18 3.28 9.54 6.05
N THR A 19 4.41 10.26 6.13
CA THR A 19 4.57 11.44 7.00
C THR A 19 3.72 12.62 6.56
N ALA A 20 3.33 12.66 5.28
CA ALA A 20 2.58 13.76 4.69
C ALA A 20 1.14 13.34 4.35
N LYS A 21 0.18 14.26 4.55
CA LYS A 21 -1.16 14.15 3.99
C LYS A 21 -1.18 14.59 2.53
N LEU A 22 -2.19 14.14 1.78
CA LEU A 22 -2.40 14.63 0.42
C LEU A 22 -3.03 16.03 0.44
N ALA A 23 -2.25 17.06 0.12
CA ALA A 23 -2.75 18.44 0.00
C ALA A 23 -2.87 18.92 -1.47
N LYS A 24 -2.46 18.08 -2.42
CA LYS A 24 -2.56 18.28 -3.87
C LYS A 24 -2.40 16.94 -4.58
N ALA A 25 -2.82 16.85 -5.84
CA ALA A 25 -2.63 15.65 -6.64
C ALA A 25 -1.14 15.34 -6.78
N GLY A 26 -0.76 14.06 -6.71
CA GLY A 26 0.63 13.64 -6.80
C GLY A 26 0.95 12.36 -6.06
N ASP A 27 2.23 12.17 -5.81
CA ASP A 27 2.78 10.98 -5.16
C ASP A 27 3.02 11.23 -3.67
N LEU A 28 2.47 10.38 -2.81
CA LEU A 28 2.80 10.29 -1.40
C LEU A 28 3.82 9.18 -1.20
N LEU A 29 4.98 9.50 -0.61
CA LEU A 29 5.94 8.48 -0.20
C LEU A 29 5.41 7.77 1.06
N LEU A 30 5.38 6.44 1.05
CA LEU A 30 5.04 5.62 2.20
C LEU A 30 6.33 5.36 3.01
N ASP A 31 6.68 6.30 3.89
CA ASP A 31 7.94 6.39 4.64
C ASP A 31 7.80 6.09 6.14
N VAL A 32 6.61 5.73 6.60
CA VAL A 32 6.35 5.42 8.02
C VAL A 32 5.93 3.97 8.16
N SER A 33 6.71 3.22 8.94
CA SER A 33 6.38 1.87 9.40
C SER A 33 5.30 1.91 10.48
N LEU A 34 4.25 1.11 10.32
CA LEU A 34 3.22 0.89 11.33
C LEU A 34 3.40 -0.47 12.05
N SER A 35 4.41 -1.23 11.66
CA SER A 35 4.76 -2.50 12.29
C SER A 35 5.38 -2.27 13.68
N PRO A 36 5.28 -3.24 14.60
CA PRO A 36 6.03 -3.21 15.85
C PRO A 36 7.54 -3.03 15.62
N ALA A 37 8.22 -2.39 16.56
CA ALA A 37 9.63 -1.99 16.43
C ALA A 37 10.60 -3.18 16.35
N GLU A 38 10.16 -4.39 16.67
CA GLU A 38 10.94 -5.62 16.52
C GLU A 38 11.11 -6.05 15.06
N PHE A 39 10.24 -5.57 14.17
CA PHE A 39 10.33 -5.82 12.73
C PHE A 39 11.16 -4.74 12.04
N ILE A 40 11.70 -5.09 10.87
CA ILE A 40 12.42 -4.11 10.05
C ILE A 40 11.44 -3.09 9.44
N ASP A 41 11.89 -1.84 9.33
CA ASP A 41 11.07 -0.78 8.74
C ASP A 41 11.07 -0.77 7.20
N PHE A 42 11.95 -1.53 6.54
CA PHE A 42 11.97 -1.63 5.07
C PHE A 42 10.59 -2.07 4.53
N PRO A 43 10.02 -1.44 3.48
CA PRO A 43 10.59 -0.39 2.61
C PRO A 43 10.21 1.05 3.02
N CYS A 44 9.80 1.32 4.26
CA CYS A 44 9.28 2.60 4.72
C CYS A 44 10.39 3.66 4.90
N GLY A 45 10.99 4.12 3.81
CA GLY A 45 12.07 5.12 3.82
C GLY A 45 13.38 4.62 4.46
N LYS A 46 13.54 3.30 4.60
CA LYS A 46 14.74 2.64 5.13
C LYS A 46 15.28 1.64 4.14
N VAL A 47 16.60 1.46 4.16
CA VAL A 47 17.31 0.41 3.43
C VAL A 47 17.22 -0.93 4.15
N VAL A 48 17.48 -2.02 3.43
CA VAL A 48 17.61 -3.35 4.04
C VAL A 48 18.77 -3.35 5.05
N PRO A 49 18.56 -3.80 6.31
CA PRO A 49 19.62 -3.84 7.32
C PRO A 49 20.80 -4.74 6.93
N ALA A 50 21.93 -4.56 7.63
CA ALA A 50 23.10 -5.40 7.46
C ALA A 50 22.81 -6.86 7.84
N LYS A 51 23.39 -7.82 7.10
CA LYS A 51 23.19 -9.27 7.27
C LYS A 51 21.73 -9.70 7.15
N THR A 52 20.96 -8.99 6.34
CA THR A 52 19.55 -9.26 6.12
C THR A 52 19.27 -9.36 4.63
N THR A 53 18.49 -10.37 4.25
CA THR A 53 17.88 -10.50 2.93
C THR A 53 16.37 -10.37 3.10
N VAL A 54 15.73 -9.59 2.23
CA VAL A 54 14.29 -9.38 2.22
C VAL A 54 13.74 -9.84 0.88
N LYS A 55 12.72 -10.69 0.92
CA LYS A 55 11.90 -11.06 -0.23
C LYS A 55 10.54 -10.41 -0.08
N MET A 56 10.22 -9.47 -0.95
CA MET A 56 8.87 -8.96 -1.06
C MET A 56 8.05 -9.95 -1.89
N LEU A 57 7.16 -10.65 -1.19
CA LEU A 57 6.30 -11.69 -1.75
C LEU A 57 5.10 -11.10 -2.50
N GLY A 58 4.65 -9.91 -2.10
CA GLY A 58 3.47 -9.29 -2.68
C GLY A 58 3.05 -8.00 -1.99
N LEU A 59 1.92 -7.46 -2.44
CA LEU A 59 1.28 -6.26 -1.93
C LEU A 59 -0.16 -6.56 -1.56
N VAL A 60 -0.64 -5.95 -0.48
CA VAL A 60 -2.03 -6.00 -0.03
C VAL A 60 -2.45 -4.61 0.42
N GLY A 61 -3.68 -4.21 0.14
CA GLY A 61 -4.17 -2.91 0.57
C GLY A 61 -5.54 -2.59 0.01
N ASN A 62 -6.18 -1.58 0.61
CA ASN A 62 -7.46 -1.07 0.19
C ASN A 62 -7.32 0.29 -0.49
N THR A 63 -7.94 0.42 -1.65
CA THR A 63 -8.06 1.72 -2.31
C THR A 63 -8.95 2.64 -1.47
N PHE A 64 -8.60 3.92 -1.41
CA PHE A 64 -9.38 4.90 -0.67
C PHE A 64 -9.99 5.96 -1.60
N TYR A 65 -11.19 6.41 -1.22
CA TYR A 65 -11.93 7.53 -1.81
C TYR A 65 -12.51 8.39 -0.68
N ASN A 66 -12.31 9.70 -0.79
CA ASN A 66 -12.94 10.70 0.06
C ASN A 66 -13.46 11.85 -0.79
N GLY A 67 -14.79 12.02 -0.85
CA GLY A 67 -15.38 12.98 -1.76
C GLY A 67 -16.67 13.64 -1.29
N THR A 68 -17.01 14.72 -1.99
CA THR A 68 -18.26 15.45 -1.89
C THR A 68 -18.75 15.81 -3.30
N VAL A 69 -19.93 16.43 -3.43
CA VAL A 69 -20.35 17.06 -4.69
C VAL A 69 -19.32 18.03 -5.29
N SER A 70 -18.49 18.65 -4.46
CA SER A 70 -17.58 19.74 -4.88
C SER A 70 -16.18 19.25 -5.27
N GLY A 71 -15.90 17.96 -5.15
CA GLY A 71 -14.60 17.37 -5.47
C GLY A 71 -14.28 16.15 -4.59
N ALA A 72 -13.26 15.39 -4.98
CA ALA A 72 -12.80 14.22 -4.25
C ALA A 72 -11.28 14.03 -4.32
N SER A 73 -10.72 13.37 -3.30
CA SER A 73 -9.40 12.77 -3.33
C SER A 73 -9.52 11.26 -3.36
N TYR A 74 -8.67 10.60 -4.15
CA TYR A 74 -8.69 9.16 -4.28
C TYR A 74 -7.38 8.59 -4.77
N THR A 75 -7.11 7.36 -4.36
CA THR A 75 -5.96 6.56 -4.80
C THR A 75 -6.05 6.22 -6.29
N GLN A 76 -4.93 6.19 -7.01
CA GLN A 76 -4.88 5.86 -8.44
C GLN A 76 -3.90 4.74 -8.77
N PHE A 77 -2.66 4.86 -8.30
CA PHE A 77 -1.58 3.92 -8.62
C PHE A 77 -0.65 3.73 -7.43
N VAL A 78 0.02 2.58 -7.39
CA VAL A 78 1.15 2.31 -6.50
C VAL A 78 2.41 2.20 -7.34
N LYS A 79 3.42 3.02 -7.05
CA LYS A 79 4.71 2.99 -7.71
C LYS A 79 5.73 2.34 -6.79
N LEU A 80 6.41 1.32 -7.30
CA LEU A 80 7.59 0.75 -6.68
C LEU A 80 8.80 1.31 -7.40
N VAL A 81 9.65 2.05 -6.70
CA VAL A 81 10.82 2.69 -7.28
C VAL A 81 12.09 2.09 -6.69
N LYS A 82 12.89 1.45 -7.54
CA LYS A 82 14.21 0.91 -7.21
C LYS A 82 15.23 1.54 -8.15
N ASP A 83 16.37 2.00 -7.63
CA ASP A 83 17.46 2.56 -8.44
C ASP A 83 17.03 3.71 -9.38
N ARG A 84 16.04 4.51 -8.95
CA ARG A 84 15.40 5.60 -9.72
C ARG A 84 14.54 5.15 -10.92
N GLU A 85 14.21 3.87 -11.00
CA GLU A 85 13.31 3.30 -12.01
C GLU A 85 12.01 2.82 -11.37
N THR A 86 10.88 3.11 -12.03
CA THR A 86 9.58 2.57 -11.64
C THR A 86 9.45 1.15 -12.16
N LEU A 87 9.26 0.20 -11.26
CA LEU A 87 9.09 -1.21 -11.61
C LEU A 87 7.70 -1.46 -12.23
N PHE A 88 7.61 -2.49 -13.08
CA PHE A 88 6.38 -3.03 -13.68
C PHE A 88 5.61 -2.12 -14.64
N ASP A 89 6.06 -0.90 -14.89
CA ASP A 89 5.41 0.02 -15.82
C ASP A 89 6.42 0.90 -16.57
N PRO A 90 6.58 0.73 -17.89
CA PRO A 90 7.48 1.57 -18.69
C PRO A 90 7.06 3.05 -18.72
N ASP A 91 5.76 3.34 -18.54
CA ASP A 91 5.21 4.70 -18.53
C ASP A 91 5.34 5.37 -17.14
N ARG A 92 5.85 4.64 -16.14
CA ARG A 92 6.11 5.12 -14.77
C ARG A 92 4.87 5.60 -14.00
N ALA A 93 3.68 5.22 -14.43
CA ALA A 93 2.44 5.46 -13.68
C ALA A 93 2.31 4.51 -12.49
N GLY A 94 2.74 3.25 -12.65
CA GLY A 94 2.76 2.22 -11.61
C GLY A 94 1.62 1.21 -11.72
N LEU A 95 1.46 0.40 -10.67
CA LEU A 95 0.43 -0.62 -10.57
C LEU A 95 -0.93 0.03 -10.29
N VAL A 96 -1.99 -0.39 -10.99
CA VAL A 96 -3.30 0.23 -10.83
C VAL A 96 -3.91 -0.07 -9.46
N PHE A 97 -4.27 0.99 -8.74
CA PHE A 97 -4.79 0.96 -7.37
C PHE A 97 -5.82 2.08 -7.19
N ARG A 98 -6.92 2.01 -7.96
CA ARG A 98 -7.84 3.13 -8.13
C ARG A 98 -9.07 3.04 -7.25
N GLY A 99 -9.25 4.04 -6.39
CA GLY A 99 -10.47 4.25 -5.61
C GLY A 99 -11.70 4.55 -6.47
N GLY A 100 -12.84 4.01 -6.04
CA GLY A 100 -14.16 4.13 -6.66
C GLY A 100 -14.81 5.45 -6.29
N ARG A 101 -15.20 6.22 -7.30
CA ARG A 101 -15.95 7.46 -7.11
C ARG A 101 -17.44 7.15 -6.96
N THR A 102 -18.01 7.53 -5.82
CA THR A 102 -19.45 7.54 -5.59
C THR A 102 -19.90 8.93 -5.16
N ASP A 103 -21.11 9.31 -5.55
CA ASP A 103 -21.63 10.66 -5.28
C ASP A 103 -21.92 10.82 -3.78
N ASN A 104 -21.26 11.80 -3.13
CA ASN A 104 -21.43 12.18 -1.72
C ASN A 104 -20.96 11.18 -0.66
N ASP A 105 -20.04 10.29 -1.00
CA ASP A 105 -19.44 9.37 -0.03
C ASP A 105 -18.11 9.88 0.54
N ARG A 106 -17.97 9.77 1.86
CA ARG A 106 -16.75 10.07 2.59
C ARG A 106 -16.16 8.78 3.17
N ASP A 107 -14.85 8.78 3.34
CA ASP A 107 -14.11 7.74 4.05
C ASP A 107 -14.42 6.31 3.57
N ARG A 108 -14.35 6.10 2.26
CA ARG A 108 -14.72 4.81 1.64
C ARG A 108 -13.51 4.03 1.15
N PHE A 109 -13.45 2.77 1.58
CA PHE A 109 -12.65 1.74 0.96
C PHE A 109 -13.47 1.01 -0.11
N ILE A 110 -13.59 1.62 -1.29
CA ILE A 110 -14.31 1.04 -2.43
C ILE A 110 -13.38 1.15 -3.64
N PRO A 111 -13.04 0.05 -4.32
CA PRO A 111 -12.24 0.10 -5.54
C PRO A 111 -13.11 0.40 -6.77
N ALA A 112 -12.64 1.30 -7.64
CA ALA A 112 -13.10 1.34 -9.03
C ALA A 112 -12.45 0.17 -9.78
N PHE A 113 -11.14 0.07 -9.66
CA PHE A 113 -10.35 -1.02 -10.22
C PHE A 113 -8.98 -1.06 -9.53
N SER A 114 -8.56 -2.23 -9.10
CA SER A 114 -7.26 -2.43 -8.46
C SER A 114 -6.70 -3.82 -8.78
N VAL A 115 -5.41 -3.90 -9.09
CA VAL A 115 -4.70 -5.18 -9.20
C VAL A 115 -4.18 -5.67 -7.84
N ILE A 116 -4.16 -4.79 -6.83
CA ILE A 116 -3.80 -5.10 -5.44
C ILE A 116 -5.10 -5.14 -4.64
N GLY A 117 -5.50 -6.33 -4.21
CA GLY A 117 -6.74 -6.52 -3.47
C GLY A 117 -6.57 -6.41 -1.96
N GLY A 118 -7.57 -5.80 -1.32
CA GLY A 118 -7.78 -5.79 0.13
C GLY A 118 -9.24 -6.11 0.48
N VAL A 119 -9.58 -5.99 1.76
CA VAL A 119 -10.94 -6.23 2.25
C VAL A 119 -11.74 -4.93 2.17
N HIS A 120 -12.77 -4.91 1.33
CA HIS A 120 -13.56 -3.70 1.05
C HIS A 120 -15.06 -3.97 1.12
N GLN A 121 -15.85 -2.91 1.30
CA GLN A 121 -17.31 -3.00 1.31
C GLN A 121 -17.87 -3.01 -0.11
N SER A 122 -19.03 -3.63 -0.29
CA SER A 122 -19.80 -3.53 -1.54
C SER A 122 -20.18 -2.09 -1.87
N ALA A 123 -19.91 -1.67 -3.11
CA ALA A 123 -20.38 -0.40 -3.67
C ALA A 123 -21.93 -0.30 -3.73
N TYR A 124 -22.65 -1.41 -3.56
CA TYR A 124 -24.12 -1.51 -3.71
C TYR A 124 -24.85 -1.94 -2.43
N GLY A 125 -24.21 -1.85 -1.26
CA GLY A 125 -24.84 -2.20 0.02
C GLY A 125 -25.88 -1.18 0.47
N VAL A 126 -27.17 -1.46 0.24
CA VAL A 126 -28.32 -0.58 0.58
C VAL A 126 -28.62 -0.50 2.10
N ASN A 127 -27.80 -1.09 2.96
CA ASN A 127 -27.90 -0.97 4.42
C ASN A 127 -26.58 -1.36 5.09
N ALA A 128 -26.13 -0.56 6.06
CA ALA A 128 -24.91 -0.83 6.83
C ALA A 128 -24.96 -2.18 7.59
N ASP A 129 -26.16 -2.68 7.89
CA ASP A 129 -26.39 -3.95 8.59
C ASP A 129 -26.28 -5.21 7.71
N ILE A 130 -26.15 -5.05 6.39
CA ILE A 130 -26.08 -6.15 5.40
C ILE A 130 -24.91 -5.98 4.42
N ALA A 131 -23.93 -5.13 4.73
CA ALA A 131 -22.83 -4.83 3.83
C ALA A 131 -22.04 -6.11 3.52
N GLU A 132 -22.16 -6.61 2.29
CA GLU A 132 -21.31 -7.68 1.78
C GLU A 132 -19.86 -7.17 1.80
N THR A 133 -19.00 -7.87 2.54
CA THR A 133 -17.57 -7.64 2.55
C THR A 133 -16.94 -8.45 1.42
N TYR A 134 -16.28 -7.77 0.48
CA TYR A 134 -15.53 -8.41 -0.58
C TYR A 134 -14.06 -8.56 -0.19
N MET A 135 -13.55 -9.77 -0.37
CA MET A 135 -12.15 -10.10 -0.11
C MET A 135 -11.37 -10.04 -1.42
N GLY A 136 -10.68 -8.94 -1.66
CA GLY A 136 -9.69 -8.83 -2.72
C GLY A 136 -8.49 -9.76 -2.45
N LYS A 137 -7.87 -10.26 -3.51
CA LYS A 137 -6.64 -11.05 -3.40
C LYS A 137 -5.43 -10.13 -3.38
N PRO A 138 -4.45 -10.34 -2.47
CA PRO A 138 -3.16 -9.68 -2.56
C PRO A 138 -2.52 -9.91 -3.93
N LEU A 139 -1.77 -8.92 -4.43
CA LEU A 139 -0.93 -9.08 -5.60
C LEU A 139 0.33 -9.81 -5.18
N MET A 140 0.50 -11.06 -5.62
CA MET A 140 1.70 -11.85 -5.32
C MET A 140 2.69 -11.77 -6.49
N PHE A 141 3.97 -11.57 -6.18
CA PHE A 141 5.05 -11.57 -7.16
C PHE A 141 5.60 -12.98 -7.36
N ASP A 142 5.77 -13.38 -8.61
CA ASP A 142 6.41 -14.64 -9.00
C ASP A 142 7.39 -14.38 -10.17
N PRO A 143 8.72 -14.36 -9.93
CA PRO A 143 9.38 -14.59 -8.64
C PRO A 143 9.20 -13.40 -7.65
N PRO A 144 9.39 -13.63 -6.33
CA PRO A 144 9.46 -12.54 -5.35
C PRO A 144 10.56 -11.53 -5.67
N LEU A 145 10.35 -10.27 -5.31
CA LEU A 145 11.40 -9.25 -5.42
C LEU A 145 12.39 -9.41 -4.28
N GLU A 146 13.65 -9.67 -4.60
CA GLU A 146 14.71 -9.92 -3.63
C GLU A 146 15.57 -8.67 -3.43
N PHE A 147 15.84 -8.36 -2.17
CA PHE A 147 16.65 -7.24 -1.74
C PHE A 147 17.71 -7.69 -0.73
N VAL A 148 18.94 -7.22 -0.90
CA VAL A 148 20.07 -7.50 0.00
C VAL A 148 20.46 -6.27 0.83
N SER A 149 21.30 -6.48 1.83
CA SER A 149 21.79 -5.42 2.71
C SER A 149 22.22 -4.15 1.98
N GLY A 150 21.66 -3.01 2.38
CA GLY A 150 21.94 -1.69 1.83
C GLY A 150 21.07 -1.30 0.63
N GLU A 151 20.30 -2.22 0.04
CA GLU A 151 19.36 -1.87 -1.03
C GLU A 151 18.13 -1.12 -0.51
N GLU A 152 17.58 -0.26 -1.36
CA GLU A 152 16.41 0.56 -1.08
C GLU A 152 15.28 0.20 -2.04
N LEU A 153 14.05 0.33 -1.54
CA LEU A 153 12.85 0.38 -2.36
C LEU A 153 11.98 1.53 -1.83
N LEU A 154 11.55 2.42 -2.71
CA LEU A 154 10.60 3.47 -2.36
C LEU A 154 9.22 3.09 -2.86
N VAL A 155 8.23 3.17 -1.98
CA VAL A 155 6.83 2.89 -2.31
C VAL A 155 6.07 4.21 -2.31
N TYR A 156 5.50 4.57 -3.46
CA TYR A 156 4.67 5.75 -3.60
C TYR A 156 3.22 5.39 -3.86
N LEU A 157 2.31 6.08 -3.17
CA LEU A 157 0.88 6.07 -3.46
C LEU A 157 0.54 7.32 -4.27
N ASN A 158 0.19 7.13 -5.54
CA ASN A 158 -0.28 8.20 -6.40
C ASN A 158 -1.77 8.46 -6.15
N CYS A 159 -2.12 9.72 -5.96
CA CYS A 159 -3.49 10.14 -5.66
C CYS A 159 -3.93 11.32 -6.53
N ALA A 160 -5.21 11.27 -6.92
CA ALA A 160 -5.93 12.41 -7.45
C ALA A 160 -6.42 13.30 -6.30
N TYR A 161 -6.59 14.58 -6.60
CA TYR A 161 -7.08 15.57 -5.65
C TYR A 161 -7.86 16.66 -6.39
N ASP A 162 -9.08 16.93 -5.93
CA ASP A 162 -9.97 17.96 -6.49
C ASP A 162 -10.38 19.00 -5.42
N ALA A 163 -9.44 19.35 -4.53
CA ALA A 163 -9.52 20.49 -3.59
C ALA A 163 -10.70 20.53 -2.61
N ALA A 164 -11.40 19.41 -2.40
CA ALA A 164 -12.53 19.34 -1.47
C ALA A 164 -12.17 18.68 -0.13
N GLU A 165 -11.43 17.57 -0.16
CA GLU A 165 -11.12 16.77 1.03
C GLU A 165 -9.71 16.17 0.89
N ASP A 166 -8.87 16.37 1.90
CA ASP A 166 -7.53 15.76 1.97
C ASP A 166 -7.64 14.26 2.27
N MET A 167 -6.68 13.48 1.75
CA MET A 167 -6.45 12.12 2.21
C MET A 167 -5.47 12.18 3.38
N LEU A 168 -5.91 11.73 4.56
CA LEU A 168 -5.11 11.70 5.77
C LEU A 168 -4.18 10.49 5.77
N THR A 169 -3.14 10.56 6.60
CA THR A 169 -2.20 9.44 6.78
C THR A 169 -2.88 8.22 7.40
N THR A 170 -3.96 8.43 8.16
CA THR A 170 -4.80 7.38 8.75
C THR A 170 -5.70 6.67 7.75
N ASP A 171 -5.88 7.24 6.56
CA ASP A 171 -6.76 6.68 5.53
C ASP A 171 -6.03 5.67 4.63
N ILE A 172 -4.71 5.59 4.77
CA ILE A 172 -3.86 4.69 4.00
C ILE A 172 -3.89 3.30 4.65
N ASP A 173 -4.53 2.35 3.98
CA ASP A 173 -4.51 0.93 4.33
C ASP A 173 -3.72 0.15 3.26
N PHE A 174 -2.42 0.01 3.50
CA PHE A 174 -1.50 -0.60 2.55
C PHE A 174 -0.34 -1.31 3.26
N ALA A 175 0.03 -2.48 2.75
CA ALA A 175 1.14 -3.27 3.27
C ALA A 175 1.88 -4.04 2.17
N ALA A 176 3.18 -4.23 2.39
CA ALA A 176 4.00 -5.19 1.64
C ALA A 176 4.12 -6.49 2.43
N ILE A 177 3.96 -7.63 1.76
CA ILE A 177 4.14 -8.94 2.37
C ILE A 177 5.62 -9.30 2.24
N LEU A 178 6.33 -9.34 3.37
CA LEU A 178 7.77 -9.54 3.40
C LEU A 178 8.10 -10.90 4.01
N ASN A 179 9.06 -11.61 3.42
CA ASN A 179 9.83 -12.66 4.06
C ASN A 179 11.24 -12.12 4.30
N VAL A 180 11.66 -12.13 5.57
CA VAL A 180 12.93 -11.58 6.02
C VAL A 180 13.78 -12.72 6.54
N LYS A 181 15.05 -12.73 6.14
CA LYS A 181 16.06 -13.68 6.62
C LYS A 181 17.28 -12.92 7.13
N VAL A 182 17.61 -13.11 8.40
CA VAL A 182 18.81 -12.60 9.04
C VAL A 182 19.91 -13.67 9.01
N GLU A 183 21.14 -13.28 8.70
CA GLU A 183 22.31 -14.18 8.66
C GLU A 183 23.07 -14.23 9.99
#